data_AF-A0A3B1D4A0-F1
#
_entry.id   AF-A0A3B1D4A0-F1
#
_cell.length_a   1.000
_cell.length_b   1.000
_cell.length_c   1.000
_cell.angle_alpha   90.00
_cell.angle_beta   90.00
_cell.angle_gamma   90.00
#
_symmetry.space_group_name_H-M   'P 1'
#
loop_
_entity.id
_entity.type
_entity.pdbx_description
1 polymer ?
#
loop_
_entity_poly.entity_id
_entity_poly.type
_entity_poly.pdbx_seq_one_letter_code
_entity_poly.pdbx_strand_id
1 'polypeptide(L)' 'MAGCTIRYLPESNAYYGKKRAEGKKHNHALRCLARQLIKVIFKMLKEDRDYVIKEELKKAA' A
#
# COMPACT_ATOMS: atom_id res chain seq x y z
N MET A 1 0.12 -1.22 -15.48
CA MET A 1 -0.39 -2.42 -14.77
C MET A 1 -0.41 -2.18 -13.25
N ALA A 2 -1.46 -1.56 -12.70
CA ALA A 2 -1.64 -1.39 -11.24
C ALA A 2 -3.03 -1.84 -10.75
N GLY A 3 -3.86 -2.37 -11.66
CA GLY A 3 -5.16 -2.94 -11.32
C GLY A 3 -5.05 -4.29 -10.60
N CYS A 4 -3.98 -5.05 -10.84
CA CYS A 4 -3.77 -6.38 -10.24
C CYS A 4 -3.64 -6.28 -8.72
N THR A 5 -2.81 -5.35 -8.21
CA THR A 5 -2.57 -5.18 -6.76
C THR A 5 -3.82 -4.71 -6.00
N ILE A 6 -4.71 -3.95 -6.66
CA ILE A 6 -5.99 -3.52 -6.06
C ILE A 6 -6.97 -4.69 -5.92
N ARG A 7 -6.88 -5.70 -6.79
CA ARG A 7 -7.75 -6.88 -6.75
C ARG A 7 -7.28 -7.93 -5.74
N TYR A 8 -5.96 -8.14 -5.61
CA TYR A 8 -5.42 -9.22 -4.78
C TYR A 8 -5.02 -8.78 -3.36
N LEU A 9 -4.69 -7.50 -3.15
CA LEU A 9 -4.32 -6.99 -1.82
C LEU A 9 -5.44 -6.09 -1.24
N PRO A 10 -6.14 -6.53 -0.19
CA PRO A 10 -7.21 -5.74 0.43
C PRO A 10 -6.70 -4.40 0.99
N GLU A 11 -5.48 -4.35 1.54
CA GLU A 11 -4.87 -3.10 2.02
C GLU A 11 -4.60 -2.09 0.89
N SER A 12 -4.16 -2.59 -0.28
CA SER A 12 -3.94 -1.76 -1.46
C SER A 12 -5.26 -1.21 -2.00
N ASN A 13 -6.33 -2.01 -1.94
CA ASN A 13 -7.68 -1.59 -2.31
C ASN A 13 -8.19 -0.49 -1.37
N ALA A 14 -8.10 -0.70 -0.05
CA ALA A 14 -8.52 0.28 0.95
C ALA A 14 -7.76 1.60 0.81
N TYR A 15 -6.44 1.55 0.59
CA TYR A 15 -5.63 2.74 0.36
C TYR A 15 -6.00 3.45 -0.95
N TYR A 16 -6.20 2.69 -2.04
CA TYR A 16 -6.66 3.24 -3.32
C TYR A 16 -8.04 3.90 -3.20
N GLY A 17 -8.98 3.25 -2.52
CA GLY A 17 -10.32 3.75 -2.24
C GLY A 17 -10.29 5.05 -1.44
N LYS A 18 -9.45 5.11 -0.39
CA LYS A 18 -9.22 6.35 0.38
C LYS A 18 -8.71 7.47 -0.52
N LYS A 19 -7.77 7.19 -1.42
CA LYS A 19 -7.26 8.19 -2.37
C LYS A 19 -8.29 8.61 -3.42
N ARG A 20 -9.22 7.74 -3.81
CA ARG A 20 -10.37 8.09 -4.65
C ARG A 20 -11.39 8.95 -3.90
N ALA A 21 -11.67 8.65 -2.63
CA ALA A 21 -12.56 9.41 -1.77
C ALA A 21 -12.02 10.83 -1.50
N GLU A 22 -10.69 11.02 -1.46
CA GLU A 22 -10.02 12.33 -1.43
C GLU A 22 -10.22 13.16 -2.74
N GLY A 23 -11.02 12.69 -3.71
CA GLY A 23 -11.29 13.40 -4.97
C GLY A 23 -10.18 13.29 -6.02
N LYS A 24 -9.16 12.46 -5.79
CA LYS A 24 -8.04 12.34 -6.73
C LYS A 24 -8.44 11.52 -7.96
N LYS A 25 -8.05 12.01 -9.15
CA LYS A 25 -8.17 11.27 -10.41
C LYS A 25 -7.50 9.90 -10.30
N HIS A 26 -8.05 8.91 -11.01
CA HIS A 26 -7.58 7.52 -11.00
C HIS A 26 -6.05 7.38 -11.10
N ASN A 27 -5.42 8.01 -12.10
CA ASN A 27 -3.97 7.95 -12.31
C ASN A 27 -3.18 8.52 -11.13
N HIS A 28 -3.73 9.53 -10.44
CA HIS A 28 -3.09 10.08 -9.25
C HIS A 28 -3.18 9.09 -8.08
N ALA A 29 -4.34 8.48 -7.85
CA ALA A 29 -4.51 7.43 -6.84
C ALA A 29 -3.57 6.23 -7.10
N LEU A 30 -3.42 5.80 -8.36
CA LEU A 30 -2.48 4.74 -8.74
C LEU A 30 -1.02 5.11 -8.46
N ARG A 31 -0.58 6.32 -8.80
CA ARG A 31 0.80 6.77 -8.49
C ARG A 31 1.03 6.84 -6.99
N CYS A 32 0.04 7.30 -6.21
CA CYS A 32 0.12 7.29 -4.75
C CYS A 32 0.23 5.87 -4.20
N LEU A 33 -0.52 4.92 -4.74
CA LEU A 33 -0.44 3.51 -4.37
C LEU A 33 0.95 2.93 -4.69
N ALA A 34 1.44 3.13 -5.91
CA ALA A 34 2.76 2.65 -6.32
C ALA A 34 3.89 3.18 -5.41
N ARG A 35 3.87 4.49 -5.11
CA ARG A 35 4.84 5.09 -4.16
C ARG A 35 4.76 4.48 -2.77
N GLN A 36 3.56 4.15 -2.30
CA GLN A 36 3.39 3.52 -1.00
C GLN A 36 4.00 2.11 -0.97
N LEU A 37 3.80 1.32 -2.03
CA LEU A 37 4.39 -0.02 -2.15
C LEU A 37 5.91 0.04 -2.20
N ILE A 38 6.48 0.96 -2.98
CA ILE A 38 7.94 1.16 -3.05
C ILE A 38 8.50 1.51 -1.66
N LYS A 39 7.82 2.38 -0.89
CA LYS A 39 8.24 2.71 0.48
C LYS A 39 8.24 1.51 1.42
N VAL A 40 7.24 0.64 1.30
CA VAL A 40 7.19 -0.61 2.08
C VAL A 40 8.36 -1.51 1.71
N ILE A 41 8.57 -1.77 0.41
CA ILE A 41 9.70 -2.60 -0.06
C ILE A 41 11.03 -2.02 0.40
N PHE A 42 11.23 -0.71 0.27
CA PHE A 42 12.43 -0.05 0.76
C PHE A 42 12.64 -0.26 2.26
N LYS A 43 11.58 -0.19 3.06
CA LYS A 43 11.67 -0.41 4.50
C LYS A 43 11.97 -1.87 4.84
N MET A 44 11.35 -2.82 4.13
CA MET A 44 11.61 -4.26 4.29
C MET A 44 13.09 -4.57 4.03
N LEU A 45 13.63 -4.07 2.91
CA LEU A 45 15.04 -4.27 2.54
C LEU A 45 15.99 -3.58 3.52
N LYS A 46 15.65 -2.38 4.00
CA LYS A 46 16.51 -1.64 4.93
C LYS A 46 16.60 -2.28 6.32
N GLU A 47 15.50 -2.84 6.79
CA GLU A 47 15.39 -3.44 8.12
C GLU A 47 15.59 -4.97 8.09
N ASP A 48 15.95 -5.53 6.93
CA ASP A 48 16.09 -6.96 6.67
C ASP A 48 14.95 -7.79 7.29
N ARG A 49 13.72 -7.35 7.02
CA ARG A 49 12.50 -7.87 7.65
C ARG A 49 11.48 -8.27 6.60
N ASP A 50 10.71 -9.29 6.94
CA ASP A 50 9.60 -9.74 6.12
C ASP A 50 8.44 -8.73 6.11
N TYR A 51 7.54 -8.91 5.12
CA TYR A 51 6.31 -8.14 5.04
C TYR A 51 5.40 -8.46 6.23
N VAL A 52 5.17 -7.46 7.08
CA VAL A 52 4.26 -7.57 8.23
C VAL A 52 3.01 -6.72 7.97
N ILE A 53 1.84 -7.36 8.05
CA ILE A 53 0.55 -6.68 8.00
C ILE A 53 0.43 -5.76 9.22
N LYS A 54 -0.05 -4.52 9.05
CA LYS A 54 0.00 -3.49 10.10
C LYS A 54 -0.65 -3.91 11.42
N GLU A 55 -1.65 -4.78 11.39
CA GLU A 55 -2.32 -5.24 12.61
C GLU A 55 -1.47 -6.22 13.44
N GLU A 56 -0.53 -6.92 12.81
CA GLU A 56 0.48 -7.72 13.52
C GLU A 56 1.55 -6.81 14.16
N LEU A 57 1.91 -5.71 13.49
CA LEU A 57 2.84 -4.70 14.01
C LEU A 57 2.29 -3.95 15.24
N LYS A 58 0.97 -3.73 15.33
CA LYS A 58 0.32 -3.12 16.50
C LYS A 58 0.17 -4.07 17.68
N LYS A 59 0.14 -5.39 17.45
CA LYS A 59 0.08 -6.39 18.52
C LYS A 59 1.44 -6.67 19.15
N ALA A 60 2.51 -6.48 18.39
CA ALA A 60 3.89 -6.70 18.83
C ALA A 60 4.53 -5.48 19.53
N ALA A 61 3.82 -4.35 19.59
CA ALA A 61 4.25 -3.11 20.25
C ALA A 61 3.37 -2.81 21.46
#